data_AF-A0A3D0FR30-F1
#
_entry.id   AF-A0A3D0FR30-F1
#
_cell.length_a   1.000
_cell.length_b   1.000
_cell.length_c   1.000
_cell.angle_alpha   90.00
_cell.angle_beta   90.00
_cell.angle_gamma   90.00
#
_symmetry.space_group_name_H-M   'P 1'
#
loop_
_entity.id
_entity.type
_entity.pdbx_description
1 polymer ?
#
loop_
_entity_poly.entity_id
_entity_poly.type
_entity_poly.pdbx_seq_one_letter_code
_entity_poly.pdbx_strand_id
1 'polypeptide(L)'
;MKVVFKVVNCLIFLILAHQIYAQEQEQTPKSPAEMAAIQAENLQKELKLTDTQLFYVDSILQHNFIAMSAEFERMKKAGIQSSENYLGVQKIWNQKTEDAFKKVLTEEQFINYLKITRRYKDYQKKNEKKE
;
A
#
# COMPACT_ATOMS: atom_id res chain seq x y z
N MET A 1 -19.99 4.02 63.13
CA MET A 1 -19.48 2.83 62.41
C MET A 1 -19.69 3.06 60.92
N LYS A 2 -18.58 3.16 60.18
CA LYS A 2 -18.51 3.64 58.80
C LYS A 2 -18.34 2.46 57.84
N VAL A 3 -19.40 1.69 57.56
CA VAL A 3 -19.29 0.56 56.62
C VAL A 3 -20.61 0.30 55.89
N VAL A 4 -21.15 1.25 55.12
CA VAL A 4 -22.32 0.97 54.24
C VAL A 4 -22.21 1.60 52.84
N PHE A 5 -21.09 2.27 52.51
CA PHE A 5 -20.97 2.99 51.23
C PHE A 5 -19.73 2.58 50.44
N LYS A 6 -19.52 1.27 50.22
CA LYS A 6 -18.40 0.78 49.38
C LYS A 6 -18.70 -0.48 48.57
N VAL A 7 -19.95 -0.80 48.26
CA VAL A 7 -20.28 -2.00 47.44
C VAL A 7 -20.92 -1.67 46.10
N VAL A 8 -21.47 -0.47 45.92
CA VAL A 8 -22.20 -0.11 44.68
C VAL A 8 -21.28 0.36 43.53
N ASN A 9 -19.99 0.62 43.79
CA ASN A 9 -19.10 1.20 42.77
C ASN A 9 -18.12 0.21 42.11
N CYS A 10 -18.20 -1.09 42.38
CA CYS A 10 -17.36 -2.10 41.71
C CYS A 10 -18.05 -2.84 40.55
N LEU A 11 -19.39 -2.72 40.41
CA LEU A 11 -20.09 -3.43 39.33
C LEU A 11 -20.12 -2.69 37.99
N ILE A 12 -19.80 -1.40 37.94
CA ILE A 12 -19.85 -0.59 36.70
C ILE A 12 -18.55 -0.72 35.87
N PHE A 13 -17.44 -1.17 36.47
CA PHE A 13 -16.17 -1.31 35.77
C PHE A 13 -16.03 -2.60 34.93
N LEU A 14 -16.90 -3.60 35.11
CA LEU A 14 -16.82 -4.86 34.35
C LEU A 14 -17.56 -4.81 33.00
N ILE A 15 -18.41 -3.80 32.76
CA ILE A 15 -19.21 -3.69 31.53
C ILE A 15 -18.45 -2.92 30.43
N LEU A 16 -17.41 -2.14 30.77
CA LEU A 16 -16.62 -1.37 29.81
C LEU A 16 -15.47 -2.15 29.14
N ALA A 17 -15.10 -3.32 29.66
CA ALA A 17 -14.04 -4.15 29.06
C ALA A 17 -14.49 -4.94 27.82
N HIS A 18 -15.81 -5.07 27.59
CA HIS A 18 -16.36 -5.86 26.48
C HIS A 18 -16.42 -5.10 25.14
N GLN A 19 -16.05 -3.82 25.09
CA GLN A 19 -16.15 -2.99 23.87
C GLN A 19 -14.82 -2.85 23.10
N ILE A 20 -13.73 -3.51 23.54
CA ILE A 20 -12.43 -3.45 22.83
C ILE A 20 -12.32 -4.52 21.72
N TYR A 21 -13.21 -5.52 21.68
CA TYR A 21 -13.34 -6.43 20.52
C TYR A 21 -14.32 -5.88 19.49
N ALA A 22 -14.19 -4.60 19.14
CA ALA A 22 -14.88 -4.05 17.98
C ALA A 22 -13.96 -4.21 16.76
N GLN A 23 -14.25 -5.24 15.96
CA GLN A 23 -13.93 -5.32 14.53
C GLN A 23 -12.49 -5.72 14.14
N GLU A 24 -12.04 -6.91 14.55
CA GLU A 24 -11.30 -7.75 13.61
C GLU A 24 -12.33 -8.30 12.60
N GLN A 25 -12.71 -7.48 11.61
CA GLN A 25 -13.22 -8.07 10.38
C GLN A 25 -12.07 -8.94 9.85
N GLU A 26 -12.31 -10.25 9.72
CA GLU A 26 -11.53 -11.12 8.83
C GLU A 26 -11.58 -10.51 7.42
N GLN A 27 -10.74 -9.50 7.16
CA GLN A 27 -10.47 -9.06 5.82
C GLN A 27 -9.64 -10.18 5.21
N THR A 28 -10.29 -11.02 4.42
CA THR A 28 -9.62 -11.92 3.50
C THR A 28 -8.52 -11.11 2.81
N PRO A 29 -7.25 -11.55 2.90
CA PRO A 29 -6.15 -10.80 2.32
C PRO A 29 -6.40 -10.66 0.82
N LYS A 30 -6.49 -9.42 0.35
CA LYS A 30 -6.74 -9.10 -1.07
C LYS A 30 -5.66 -9.77 -1.93
N SER A 31 -6.09 -10.38 -3.02
CA SER A 31 -5.19 -10.91 -4.03
C SER A 31 -4.35 -9.78 -4.66
N PRO A 32 -3.17 -10.10 -5.22
CA PRO A 32 -2.36 -9.11 -5.94
C PRO A 32 -3.12 -8.39 -7.06
N ALA A 33 -4.02 -9.11 -7.75
CA ALA A 33 -4.86 -8.54 -8.80
C ALA A 33 -5.89 -7.54 -8.24
N GLU A 34 -6.56 -7.86 -7.13
CA GLU A 34 -7.50 -6.93 -6.48
C GLU A 34 -6.78 -5.68 -5.95
N MET A 35 -5.59 -5.85 -5.37
CA MET A 35 -4.77 -4.72 -4.94
C MET A 35 -4.37 -3.82 -6.13
N ALA A 36 -4.02 -4.41 -7.27
CA ALA A 36 -3.70 -3.68 -8.48
C ALA A 36 -4.90 -2.89 -9.00
N ALA A 37 -6.08 -3.51 -9.07
CA ALA A 37 -7.32 -2.85 -9.51
C ALA A 37 -7.68 -1.66 -8.62
N ILE A 38 -7.66 -1.84 -7.29
CA ILE A 38 -7.91 -0.75 -6.33
C ILE A 38 -6.89 0.38 -6.52
N GLN A 39 -5.62 0.04 -6.72
CA GLN A 39 -4.59 1.05 -6.91
C GLN A 39 -4.80 1.81 -8.24
N ALA A 40 -5.20 1.13 -9.31
CA ALA A 40 -5.50 1.75 -10.60
C ALA A 40 -6.71 2.70 -10.51
N GLU A 41 -7.78 2.28 -9.84
CA GLU A 41 -8.96 3.13 -9.59
C GLU A 41 -8.63 4.39 -8.78
N ASN A 42 -7.77 4.27 -7.76
CA ASN A 42 -7.32 5.41 -6.98
C ASN A 42 -6.50 6.37 -7.85
N LEU A 43 -5.56 5.84 -8.63
CA LEU A 43 -4.73 6.66 -9.53
C LEU A 43 -5.56 7.32 -10.64
N GLN A 44 -6.64 6.69 -11.12
CA GLN A 44 -7.57 7.31 -12.06
C GLN A 44 -8.13 8.61 -11.51
N LYS A 45 -8.57 8.60 -10.26
CA LYS A 45 -9.17 9.76 -9.58
C LYS A 45 -8.11 10.82 -9.28
N GLU A 46 -6.97 10.43 -8.75
CA GLU A 46 -5.91 11.35 -8.33
C GLU A 46 -5.21 12.04 -9.50
N LEU A 47 -4.98 11.31 -10.60
CA LEU A 47 -4.22 11.80 -11.75
C LEU A 47 -5.12 12.18 -12.95
N LYS A 48 -6.44 12.03 -12.80
CA LYS A 48 -7.43 12.26 -13.86
C LYS A 48 -7.06 11.51 -15.14
N LEU A 49 -6.83 10.21 -15.01
CA LEU A 49 -6.41 9.37 -16.13
C LEU A 49 -7.53 9.27 -17.17
N THR A 50 -7.17 9.34 -18.45
CA THR A 50 -8.09 8.93 -19.54
C THR A 50 -8.35 7.42 -19.46
N ASP A 51 -9.43 6.93 -20.09
CA ASP A 51 -9.75 5.50 -20.10
C ASP A 51 -8.61 4.66 -20.69
N THR A 52 -7.95 5.17 -21.73
CA THR A 52 -6.77 4.52 -22.31
C THR A 52 -5.60 4.47 -21.34
N GLN A 53 -5.32 5.57 -20.61
CA GLN A 53 -4.27 5.58 -19.59
C GLN A 53 -4.61 4.65 -18.42
N LEU A 54 -5.87 4.63 -17.98
CA LEU A 54 -6.35 3.71 -16.94
C LEU A 54 -6.10 2.27 -17.35
N PHE A 55 -6.48 1.88 -18.57
CA PHE A 55 -6.27 0.53 -19.07
C PHE A 55 -4.79 0.10 -19.00
N TYR A 56 -3.88 0.98 -19.42
CA TYR A 56 -2.44 0.70 -19.33
C TYR A 56 -1.93 0.67 -17.88
N VAL A 57 -2.37 1.62 -17.03
CA VAL A 57 -1.97 1.68 -15.62
C VAL A 57 -2.42 0.42 -14.88
N ASP A 58 -3.67 -0.01 -15.06
CA ASP A 58 -4.19 -1.25 -14.49
C ASP A 58 -3.40 -2.46 -14.97
N SER A 59 -3.18 -2.58 -16.29
CA SER A 59 -2.38 -3.68 -16.86
C SER A 59 -0.96 -3.75 -16.29
N ILE A 60 -0.29 -2.60 -16.14
CA ILE A 60 1.04 -2.50 -15.54
C ILE A 60 1.01 -2.93 -14.07
N LEU A 61 0.03 -2.45 -13.30
CA LEU A 61 -0.09 -2.77 -11.89
C LEU A 61 -0.40 -4.25 -11.67
N GLN A 62 -1.31 -4.83 -12.43
CA GLN A 62 -1.65 -6.25 -12.34
C GLN A 62 -0.42 -7.11 -12.60
N HIS A 63 0.29 -6.86 -13.70
CA HIS A 63 1.52 -7.58 -14.02
C HIS A 63 2.54 -7.47 -12.88
N ASN A 64 2.83 -6.24 -12.42
CA ASN A 64 3.89 -6.01 -11.45
C ASN A 64 3.54 -6.52 -10.05
N PHE A 65 2.28 -6.42 -9.62
CA PHE A 65 1.85 -6.93 -8.31
C PHE A 65 1.85 -8.46 -8.28
N ILE A 66 1.37 -9.10 -9.35
CA ILE A 66 1.42 -10.56 -9.48
C ILE A 66 2.87 -11.05 -9.46
N ALA A 67 3.74 -10.40 -10.25
CA ALA A 67 5.14 -10.79 -10.33
C ALA A 67 5.88 -10.58 -9.00
N MET A 68 5.69 -9.43 -8.35
CA MET A 68 6.25 -9.14 -7.02
C MET A 68 5.78 -10.13 -5.96
N SER A 69 4.47 -10.46 -5.94
CA SER A 69 3.93 -11.46 -5.04
C SER A 69 4.53 -12.85 -5.29
N ALA A 70 4.73 -13.23 -6.55
CA ALA A 70 5.42 -14.47 -6.88
C ALA A 70 6.88 -14.49 -6.41
N GLU A 71 7.58 -13.35 -6.42
CA GLU A 71 8.94 -13.26 -5.86
C GLU A 71 8.95 -13.44 -4.35
N PHE A 72 8.01 -12.80 -3.64
CA PHE A 72 7.85 -12.97 -2.20
C PHE A 72 7.56 -14.43 -1.83
N GLU A 73 6.69 -15.11 -2.57
CA GLU A 73 6.42 -16.53 -2.34
C GLU A 73 7.64 -17.42 -2.63
N ARG A 74 8.45 -17.10 -3.66
CA ARG A 74 9.71 -17.81 -3.90
C ARG A 74 10.70 -17.62 -2.75
N MET A 75 10.85 -16.38 -2.26
CA MET A 75 11.73 -16.08 -1.13
C MET A 75 11.30 -16.81 0.14
N LYS A 76 10.00 -16.78 0.45
CA LYS A 76 9.42 -17.51 1.58
C LYS A 76 9.71 -19.01 1.51
N LYS A 77 9.53 -19.62 0.34
CA LYS A 77 9.84 -21.05 0.10
C LYS A 77 11.33 -21.36 0.24
N ALA A 78 12.20 -20.42 -0.11
CA ALA A 78 13.65 -20.55 0.05
C ALA A 78 14.13 -20.29 1.50
N GLY A 79 13.23 -20.04 2.45
CA GLY A 79 13.58 -19.74 3.84
C GLY A 79 14.14 -18.33 4.06
N ILE A 80 14.01 -17.44 3.06
CA ILE A 80 14.45 -16.04 3.17
C ILE A 80 13.35 -15.25 3.87
N GLN A 81 13.64 -14.79 5.10
CA GLN A 81 12.68 -14.11 5.96
C GLN A 81 13.12 -12.69 6.39
N SER A 82 14.32 -12.25 6.00
CA SER A 82 14.82 -10.93 6.37
C SER A 82 14.03 -9.81 5.68
N SER A 83 13.54 -8.84 6.46
CA SER A 83 12.81 -7.67 5.95
C SER A 83 13.56 -6.92 4.85
N GLU A 84 14.88 -6.79 4.95
CA GLU A 84 15.72 -6.13 3.93
C GLU A 84 15.57 -6.73 2.53
N ASN A 85 15.51 -8.06 2.41
CA ASN A 85 15.35 -8.72 1.12
C ASN A 85 13.97 -8.44 0.51
N TYR A 86 12.90 -8.42 1.31
CA TYR A 86 11.55 -8.08 0.83
C TYR A 86 11.48 -6.62 0.39
N LEU A 87 12.10 -5.71 1.15
CA LEU A 87 12.22 -4.30 0.76
C LEU A 87 13.02 -4.12 -0.53
N GLY A 88 14.06 -4.93 -0.74
CA GLY A 88 14.85 -4.95 -1.97
C GLY A 88 14.01 -5.31 -3.19
N VAL A 89 13.23 -6.40 -3.12
CA VAL A 89 12.29 -6.80 -4.16
C VAL A 89 11.24 -5.71 -4.41
N GLN A 90 10.63 -5.18 -3.35
CA GLN A 90 9.63 -4.12 -3.48
C GLN A 90 10.21 -2.88 -4.18
N LYS A 91 11.44 -2.49 -3.85
CA LYS A 91 12.15 -1.37 -4.50
C LYS A 91 12.34 -1.62 -6.00
N ILE A 92 12.74 -2.83 -6.40
CA ILE A 92 12.92 -3.19 -7.81
C ILE A 92 11.60 -3.06 -8.58
N TRP A 93 10.53 -3.65 -8.06
CA TRP A 93 9.21 -3.60 -8.72
C TRP A 93 8.63 -2.20 -8.73
N ASN A 94 8.84 -1.42 -7.67
CA ASN A 94 8.47 -0.01 -7.62
C ASN A 94 9.18 0.83 -8.69
N GLN A 95 10.46 0.55 -8.98
CA GLN A 95 11.18 1.22 -10.07
C GLN A 95 10.61 0.81 -11.43
N LYS A 96 10.35 -0.49 -11.64
CA LYS A 96 9.74 -1.00 -12.88
C LYS A 96 8.37 -0.35 -13.15
N THR A 97 7.54 -0.19 -12.11
CA THR A 97 6.26 0.50 -12.22
C THR A 97 6.43 1.97 -12.59
N GLU A 98 7.33 2.69 -11.92
CA GLU A 98 7.59 4.10 -12.23
C GLU A 98 8.10 4.29 -13.66
N ASP A 99 9.05 3.47 -14.10
CA ASP A 99 9.62 3.52 -15.46
C ASP A 99 8.55 3.23 -16.53
N ALA A 100 7.58 2.35 -16.23
CA ALA A 100 6.45 2.06 -17.11
C ALA A 100 5.44 3.21 -17.11
N PHE A 101 5.09 3.76 -15.95
CA PHE A 101 4.17 4.90 -15.83
C PHE A 101 4.69 6.14 -16.55
N LYS A 102 5.99 6.39 -16.52
CA LYS A 102 6.60 7.52 -17.26
C LYS A 102 6.32 7.50 -18.77
N LYS A 103 6.05 6.31 -19.34
CA LYS A 103 5.76 6.14 -20.78
C LYS A 103 4.28 6.33 -21.12
N VAL A 104 3.40 6.26 -20.11
CA VAL A 104 1.93 6.26 -20.28
C VAL A 104 1.32 7.58 -19.82
N LEU A 105 1.87 8.17 -18.76
CA LEU A 105 1.40 9.41 -18.17
C LEU A 105 1.97 10.61 -18.92
N THR A 106 1.22 11.72 -18.92
CA THR A 106 1.81 13.02 -19.26
C THR A 106 2.88 13.40 -18.24
N GLU A 107 3.76 14.34 -18.57
CA GLU A 107 4.76 14.82 -17.63
C GLU A 107 4.13 15.36 -16.35
N GLU A 108 3.06 16.16 -16.47
CA GLU A 108 2.34 16.69 -15.30
C GLU A 108 1.76 15.56 -14.42
N GLN A 109 1.10 14.57 -15.03
CA GLN A 109 0.55 13.42 -14.31
C GLN A 109 1.64 12.59 -13.63
N PHE A 110 2.77 12.37 -14.31
CA PHE A 110 3.90 11.64 -13.75
C PHE A 110 4.54 12.38 -12.57
N ILE A 111 4.70 13.70 -12.67
CA ILE A 111 5.20 14.53 -11.56
C ILE A 111 4.22 14.50 -10.37
N ASN A 112 2.91 14.55 -10.63
CA ASN A 112 1.91 14.42 -9.58
C ASN A 112 1.94 13.03 -8.93
N TYR A 113 2.10 11.95 -9.72
CA TYR A 113 2.33 10.60 -9.22
C TYR A 113 3.55 10.53 -8.28
N LEU A 114 4.66 11.17 -8.66
CA LEU A 114 5.86 11.22 -7.82
C LEU A 114 5.64 12.01 -6.52
N LYS A 115 4.78 13.02 -6.53
CA LYS A 115 4.44 13.79 -5.32
C LYS A 115 3.59 12.97 -4.35
N ILE A 116 2.52 12.32 -4.83
CA ILE A 116 1.65 11.47 -3.98
C ILE A 116 2.41 10.28 -3.39
N THR A 117 3.38 9.73 -4.14
CA THR A 117 4.24 8.63 -3.67
C THR A 117 5.50 9.09 -2.93
N ARG A 118 5.65 10.40 -2.69
CA ARG A 118 6.80 11.03 -2.00
C ARG A 118 8.17 10.78 -2.66
N ARG A 119 8.19 10.40 -3.94
CA ARG A 119 9.39 10.10 -4.75
C ARG A 119 9.92 11.28 -5.54
N TYR A 120 9.20 12.41 -5.55
CA TYR A 120 9.57 13.58 -6.35
C TYR A 120 10.98 14.13 -6.03
N LYS A 121 11.38 14.17 -4.75
CA LYS A 121 12.72 14.64 -4.36
C LYS A 121 13.84 13.75 -4.90
N ASP A 122 13.64 12.43 -4.87
CA ASP A 122 14.61 11.46 -5.41
C ASP A 122 14.73 11.60 -6.93
N TYR A 123 13.60 11.84 -7.60
CA TYR A 123 13.56 12.12 -9.03
C TYR A 123 14.34 13.40 -9.37
N GLN A 124 14.14 14.50 -8.65
CA GLN A 124 14.89 15.75 -8.89
C GLN A 124 16.40 15.53 -8.76
N LYS A 125 16.85 14.94 -7.63
CA LYS A 125 18.26 14.65 -7.37
C LYS A 125 18.90 13.75 -8.44
N LYS A 126 18.14 12.83 -9.03
CA LYS A 126 18.63 11.92 -10.09
C LYS A 126 18.79 12.64 -11.42
N ASN A 127 17.98 13.66 -11.71
CA ASN A 127 18.09 14.42 -12.95
C ASN A 127 19.12 15.56 -12.86
N GLU A 128 19.27 16.21 -11.70
CA GLU A 128 20.33 17.20 -11.45
C GLU A 128 21.75 16.62 -11.63
N LYS A 129 21.94 15.32 -11.38
CA LYS A 129 23.22 14.62 -11.55
C LYS A 129 23.51 14.17 -12.98
N LYS A 130 22.56 14.34 -13.90
CA LYS A 130 22.69 13.96 -15.31
C LYS A 130 23.01 15.16 -16.21
N GLU A 131 22.88 16.37 -15.69
CA GLU A 131 23.37 17.62 -16.27
C GLU A 131 24.83 17.86 -15.84
#